data_AF-A0AAD9BWW9-F1
#
_entry.id   AF-A0AAD9BWW9-F1
#
_cell.length_a   1.000
_cell.length_b   1.000
_cell.length_c   1.000
_cell.angle_alpha   90.00
_cell.angle_beta   90.00
_cell.angle_gamma   90.00
#
_symmetry.space_group_name_H-M   'P 1'
#
loop_
_entity.id
_entity.type
_entity.pdbx_description
1 polymer ?
#
loop_
_entity_poly.entity_id
_entity_poly.type
_entity_poly.pdbx_seq_one_letter_code
_entity_poly.pdbx_strand_id
1 'polypeptide(L)'
;MPSVWHWYGSFHVNNMTFMSVCVWCVGVCQLVNKMDEASGSVKAFNRNDEQFLEAFAIFCGLGIQNTQMYDTVERARAKQQVLSYHASAAEEETRELQSLRLMDFSFSDFDLSDTETTMATIRMFVDLNLVQNFQMKYTSLCHWILSVKKNYRKNVAYHNWRHAFNTAQTMFTLLKSGRLQNKLNDLEVLALMIATLSHDLDHRGVNNSYIQRSEHPLAQLYCHSTMEHHHFDQCLMILNSSGNQILSALSLDEYKATLKMIERAILATDLALYMKYVPNVKPRWKSDWRAAERGNHLGRLTKNSQFVWEDEHHRDLLRSMLMTACDISAITKPWPVQKRVAELVATEFFEQGDKERRELNVEPIDLMNREKRDKIPSMQVSFIDAICTQLYETLSGMSEYCSPLLEGCQKNRQRWKCLAEECEKGLGNGFM
;
A
#
# COMPACT_ATOMS: atom_id res chain seq x y z
N MET A 1 -13.62 -49.34 29.43
CA MET A 1 -14.82 -50.13 29.78
C MET A 1 -16.00 -49.57 28.99
N PRO A 2 -16.63 -50.32 28.07
CA PRO A 2 -17.84 -49.87 27.41
C PRO A 2 -19.07 -50.23 28.28
N SER A 3 -19.90 -49.24 28.56
CA SER A 3 -21.20 -49.41 29.20
C SER A 3 -22.22 -49.95 28.19
N VAL A 4 -22.66 -51.19 28.42
CA VAL A 4 -23.75 -51.85 27.69
C VAL A 4 -25.09 -51.33 28.22
N TRP A 5 -25.95 -50.83 27.35
CA TRP A 5 -27.36 -50.57 27.66
C TRP A 5 -28.22 -51.62 26.95
N HIS A 6 -28.93 -52.45 27.72
CA HIS A 6 -29.93 -53.37 27.20
C HIS A 6 -31.27 -52.63 27.02
N TRP A 7 -31.84 -52.71 25.82
CA TRP A 7 -33.23 -52.33 25.55
C TRP A 7 -34.06 -53.60 25.39
N TYR A 8 -35.00 -53.83 26.33
CA TYR A 8 -36.11 -54.77 26.16
C TYR A 8 -37.38 -53.95 25.94
N GLY A 9 -37.97 -54.06 24.75
CA GLY A 9 -39.25 -53.44 24.40
C GLY A 9 -39.52 -53.57 22.90
N SER A 10 -40.40 -54.48 22.51
CA SER A 10 -40.79 -54.68 21.11
C SER A 10 -41.64 -53.50 20.60
N PHE A 11 -41.04 -52.56 19.89
CA PHE A 11 -41.73 -51.46 19.22
C PHE A 11 -42.40 -51.98 17.94
N HIS A 12 -43.74 -52.05 17.91
CA HIS A 12 -44.50 -52.43 16.71
C HIS A 12 -44.88 -51.18 15.91
N VAL A 13 -44.49 -51.14 14.63
CA VAL A 13 -44.75 -50.03 13.70
C VAL A 13 -46.03 -50.33 12.93
N ASN A 14 -47.07 -49.52 13.11
CA ASN A 14 -48.38 -49.73 12.46
C ASN A 14 -48.61 -48.82 11.25
N ASN A 15 -47.97 -47.64 11.18
CA ASN A 15 -48.01 -46.72 10.03
C ASN A 15 -46.82 -45.75 10.05
N MET A 16 -46.39 -45.29 8.87
CA MET A 16 -45.15 -44.53 8.69
C MET A 16 -45.22 -43.58 7.48
N THR A 17 -44.69 -42.37 7.62
CA THR A 17 -44.58 -41.35 6.55
C THR A 17 -43.18 -40.75 6.52
N PHE A 18 -42.64 -40.47 5.33
CA PHE A 18 -41.28 -39.94 5.11
C PHE A 18 -41.28 -38.65 4.31
N MET A 19 -40.31 -37.79 4.59
CA MET A 19 -40.04 -36.64 3.74
C MET A 19 -38.56 -36.21 3.80
N SER A 20 -38.02 -35.76 2.66
CA SER A 20 -36.62 -35.33 2.50
C SER A 20 -36.45 -33.85 2.86
N VAL A 21 -35.34 -33.51 3.51
CA VAL A 21 -35.00 -32.13 3.89
C VAL A 21 -34.02 -31.52 2.86
N CYS A 22 -34.52 -30.63 1.99
CA CYS A 22 -33.81 -29.78 1.02
C CYS A 22 -33.15 -30.42 -0.23
N VAL A 23 -32.79 -29.56 -1.20
CA VAL A 23 -32.26 -29.84 -2.58
C VAL A 23 -30.95 -30.65 -2.57
N TRP A 24 -30.22 -30.64 -1.46
CA TRP A 24 -29.19 -31.61 -1.11
C TRP A 24 -29.66 -32.24 0.20
N CYS A 25 -29.92 -33.55 0.23
CA CYS A 25 -30.53 -34.20 1.40
C CYS A 25 -29.60 -34.10 2.63
N VAL A 26 -29.93 -33.21 3.58
CA VAL A 26 -29.15 -33.00 4.81
C VAL A 26 -29.59 -33.94 5.95
N GLY A 27 -30.81 -34.51 5.84
CA GLY A 27 -31.37 -35.45 6.80
C GLY A 27 -32.79 -35.88 6.42
N VAL A 28 -33.31 -36.87 7.16
CA VAL A 28 -34.67 -37.42 6.97
C VAL A 28 -35.43 -37.33 8.29
N CYS A 29 -36.66 -36.81 8.24
CA CYS A 29 -37.57 -36.81 9.38
C CYS A 29 -38.61 -37.92 9.19
N GLN A 30 -38.88 -38.66 10.26
CA GLN A 30 -39.84 -39.76 10.28
C GLN A 30 -40.76 -39.62 11.48
N LEU A 31 -42.07 -39.71 11.23
CA LEU A 31 -43.09 -39.82 12.27
C LEU A 31 -43.65 -41.24 12.27
N VAL A 32 -43.87 -41.79 13.47
CA VAL A 32 -44.36 -43.15 13.67
C VAL A 32 -45.49 -43.14 14.69
N ASN A 33 -46.55 -43.89 14.39
CA ASN A 33 -47.70 -44.14 15.29
C ASN A 33 -48.39 -42.85 15.78
N LYS A 34 -49.19 -42.21 14.92
CA LYS A 34 -50.06 -41.10 15.33
C LYS A 34 -51.10 -41.59 16.34
N MET A 35 -51.12 -40.99 17.52
CA MET A 35 -52.06 -41.33 18.60
C MET A 35 -53.32 -40.47 18.50
N ASP A 36 -54.47 -41.07 18.73
CA ASP A 36 -55.72 -40.35 18.90
C ASP A 36 -55.94 -39.98 20.38
N GLU A 37 -56.07 -38.70 20.68
CA GLU A 37 -56.13 -38.18 22.06
C GLU A 37 -57.36 -38.68 22.84
N ALA A 38 -58.45 -38.99 22.15
CA ALA A 38 -59.70 -39.44 22.78
C ALA A 38 -59.74 -40.95 23.06
N SER A 39 -59.13 -41.77 22.20
CA SER A 39 -59.22 -43.25 22.26
C SER A 39 -57.92 -43.94 22.65
N GLY A 40 -56.78 -43.25 22.64
CA GLY A 40 -55.46 -43.84 22.87
C GLY A 40 -55.04 -44.87 21.81
N SER A 41 -55.78 -44.96 20.70
CA SER A 41 -55.52 -45.90 19.60
C SER A 41 -54.67 -45.26 18.51
N VAL A 42 -53.97 -46.09 17.72
CA VAL A 42 -53.15 -45.61 16.60
C VAL A 42 -54.04 -45.28 15.41
N LYS A 43 -53.91 -44.06 14.89
CA LYS A 43 -54.62 -43.56 13.71
C LYS A 43 -53.67 -43.37 12.53
N ALA A 44 -54.19 -43.44 11.31
CA ALA A 44 -53.43 -43.09 10.11
C ALA A 44 -53.15 -41.58 10.04
N PHE A 45 -51.99 -41.21 9.50
CA PHE A 45 -51.68 -39.83 9.13
C PHE A 45 -52.62 -39.38 8.00
N ASN A 46 -53.05 -38.12 8.06
CA ASN A 46 -53.87 -37.49 7.05
C ASN A 46 -53.06 -36.43 6.27
N ARG A 47 -53.67 -35.90 5.21
CA ARG A 47 -53.02 -34.91 4.33
C ARG A 47 -52.58 -33.62 5.04
N ASN A 48 -53.26 -33.23 6.12
CA ASN A 48 -52.85 -32.07 6.91
C ASN A 48 -51.60 -32.38 7.74
N ASP A 49 -51.45 -33.61 8.24
CA ASP A 49 -50.24 -34.05 8.94
C ASP A 49 -49.03 -34.04 7.99
N GLU A 50 -49.23 -34.48 6.74
CA GLU A 50 -48.19 -34.46 5.71
C GLU A 50 -47.74 -33.02 5.39
N GLN A 51 -48.69 -32.10 5.18
CA GLN A 51 -48.38 -30.69 4.93
C GLN A 51 -47.69 -30.01 6.12
N PHE A 52 -48.07 -30.38 7.34
CA PHE A 52 -47.43 -29.83 8.54
C PHE A 52 -46.01 -30.36 8.71
N LEU A 53 -45.80 -31.66 8.49
CA LEU A 53 -44.47 -32.27 8.47
C LEU A 53 -43.61 -31.65 7.35
N GLU A 54 -44.22 -31.29 6.23
CA GLU A 54 -43.54 -30.63 5.11
C GLU A 54 -43.02 -29.24 5.48
N ALA A 55 -43.89 -28.39 6.02
CA ALA A 55 -43.51 -27.06 6.49
C ALA A 55 -42.45 -27.13 7.60
N PHE A 56 -42.60 -28.08 8.53
CA PHE A 56 -41.65 -28.31 9.61
C PHE A 56 -40.27 -28.73 9.09
N ALA A 57 -40.22 -29.66 8.14
CA ALA A 57 -38.98 -30.13 7.53
C ALA A 57 -38.23 -29.01 6.80
N ILE A 58 -38.94 -28.13 6.07
CA ILE A 58 -38.35 -26.95 5.41
C ILE A 58 -37.72 -26.01 6.44
N PHE A 59 -38.44 -25.72 7.52
CA PHE A 59 -37.95 -24.83 8.58
C PHE A 59 -36.73 -25.42 9.29
N CYS A 60 -36.74 -26.74 9.56
CA CYS A 60 -35.60 -27.45 10.13
C CYS A 60 -34.39 -27.44 9.19
N GLY A 61 -34.61 -27.63 7.88
CA GLY A 61 -33.53 -27.56 6.87
C GLY A 61 -32.83 -26.21 6.86
N LEU A 62 -33.60 -25.12 6.83
CA LEU A 62 -33.06 -23.76 6.88
C LEU A 62 -32.34 -23.47 8.21
N GLY A 63 -32.90 -23.92 9.34
CA GLY A 63 -32.29 -23.76 10.66
C GLY A 63 -30.97 -24.52 10.79
N ILE A 64 -30.92 -25.77 10.35
CA ILE A 64 -29.71 -26.62 10.39
C ILE A 64 -28.63 -26.04 9.47
N GLN A 65 -29.00 -25.64 8.24
CA GLN A 65 -28.04 -25.07 7.29
C GLN A 65 -27.44 -23.76 7.80
N ASN A 66 -28.27 -22.86 8.34
CA ASN A 66 -27.79 -21.60 8.91
C ASN A 66 -26.92 -21.83 10.15
N THR A 67 -27.30 -22.77 11.02
CA THR A 67 -26.52 -23.10 12.22
C THR A 67 -25.17 -23.73 11.86
N GLN A 68 -25.15 -24.69 10.94
CA GLN A 68 -23.90 -25.33 10.47
C GLN A 68 -22.97 -24.34 9.77
N MET A 69 -23.53 -23.42 8.97
CA MET A 69 -22.76 -22.36 8.32
C MET A 69 -22.17 -21.41 9.38
N TYR A 70 -22.95 -21.01 10.38
CA TYR A 70 -22.49 -20.17 11.48
C TYR A 70 -21.42 -20.86 12.33
N ASP A 71 -21.60 -22.14 12.67
CA ASP A 71 -20.63 -22.97 13.39
C ASP A 71 -19.32 -23.13 12.61
N THR A 72 -19.40 -23.26 11.29
CA THR A 72 -18.23 -23.37 10.42
C THR A 72 -17.45 -22.06 10.37
N VAL A 73 -18.15 -20.92 10.30
CA VAL A 73 -17.56 -19.58 10.34
C VAL A 73 -16.91 -19.33 11.71
N GLU A 74 -17.59 -19.65 12.81
CA GLU A 74 -17.06 -19.50 14.18
C GLU A 74 -15.87 -20.43 14.43
N ARG A 75 -15.90 -21.69 13.98
CA ARG A 75 -14.73 -22.58 14.07
C ARG A 75 -13.57 -22.14 13.20
N ALA A 76 -13.81 -21.57 12.03
CA ALA A 76 -12.76 -20.99 11.20
C ALA A 76 -12.13 -19.77 11.88
N ARG A 77 -12.95 -18.91 12.50
CA ARG A 77 -12.52 -17.74 13.28
C ARG A 77 -11.74 -18.14 14.53
N ALA A 78 -12.19 -19.15 15.26
CA ALA A 78 -11.49 -19.71 16.41
C ALA A 78 -10.17 -20.36 16.00
N LYS A 79 -10.12 -21.13 14.90
CA LYS A 79 -8.87 -21.67 14.36
C LYS A 79 -7.89 -20.57 13.93
N GLN A 80 -8.39 -19.49 13.34
CA GLN A 80 -7.57 -18.33 12.97
C GLN A 80 -7.03 -17.58 14.20
N GLN A 81 -7.84 -17.42 15.25
CA GLN A 81 -7.38 -16.88 16.53
C GLN A 81 -6.35 -17.80 17.19
N VAL A 82 -6.60 -19.11 17.24
CA VAL A 82 -5.69 -20.12 17.83
C VAL A 82 -4.36 -20.21 17.07
N LEU A 83 -4.37 -20.07 15.74
CA LEU A 83 -3.15 -19.93 14.93
C LEU A 83 -2.40 -18.62 15.22
N SER A 84 -3.10 -17.54 15.59
CA SER A 84 -2.45 -16.30 16.04
C SER A 84 -1.92 -16.37 17.48
N TYR A 85 -2.57 -17.14 18.36
CA TYR A 85 -2.18 -17.32 19.77
C TYR A 85 -1.03 -18.33 19.93
N HIS A 86 -0.94 -19.37 19.10
CA HIS A 86 0.18 -20.32 19.11
C HIS A 86 1.40 -19.85 18.29
N ALA A 87 1.29 -18.70 17.61
CA ALA A 87 2.40 -17.97 17.00
C ALA A 87 2.81 -16.77 17.88
N SER A 88 2.67 -16.88 19.20
CA SER A 88 3.17 -15.87 20.12
C SER A 88 4.70 -15.82 20.02
N ALA A 89 5.20 -14.82 19.29
CA ALA A 89 6.60 -14.42 19.30
C ALA A 89 7.07 -14.23 20.75
N ALA A 90 8.34 -14.50 21.02
CA ALA A 90 8.90 -14.19 22.34
C ALA A 90 8.61 -12.71 22.67
N GLU A 91 8.32 -12.39 23.93
CA GLU A 91 8.08 -10.99 24.34
C GLU A 91 9.24 -10.07 23.92
N GLU A 92 10.43 -10.63 23.77
CA GLU A 92 11.67 -9.99 23.31
C GLU A 92 11.60 -9.57 21.83
N GLU A 93 11.18 -10.46 20.91
CA GLU A 93 10.97 -10.14 19.49
C GLU A 93 9.85 -9.09 19.30
N THR A 94 8.84 -9.14 20.17
CA THR A 94 7.74 -8.16 20.17
C THR A 94 8.21 -6.78 20.66
N ARG A 95 9.14 -6.73 21.63
CA ARG A 95 9.76 -5.50 22.11
C ARG A 95 10.71 -4.89 21.07
N GLU A 96 11.47 -5.71 20.35
CA GLU A 96 12.33 -5.24 19.26
C GLU A 96 11.50 -4.59 18.14
N LEU A 97 10.37 -5.17 17.75
CA LEU A 97 9.44 -4.57 16.79
C LEU A 97 8.75 -3.29 17.30
N GLN A 98 8.48 -3.21 18.61
CA GLN A 98 7.99 -1.97 19.24
C GLN A 98 9.07 -0.90 19.37
N SER A 99 10.35 -1.27 19.31
CA SER A 99 11.49 -0.35 19.42
C SER A 99 11.78 0.42 18.12
N LEU A 100 11.22 -0.04 16.99
CA LEU A 100 11.39 0.63 15.70
C LEU A 100 10.73 2.01 15.76
N ARG A 101 11.55 3.06 15.64
CA ARG A 101 11.12 4.47 15.68
C ARG A 101 10.44 4.90 14.37
N LEU A 102 9.45 4.13 13.91
CA LEU A 102 8.76 4.32 12.63
C LEU A 102 7.97 5.63 12.54
N MET A 103 7.67 6.26 13.69
CA MET A 103 7.00 7.56 13.78
C MET A 103 7.97 8.75 13.83
N ASP A 104 9.27 8.50 13.72
CA ASP A 104 10.30 9.54 13.73
C ASP A 104 10.65 9.96 12.28
N PHE A 105 10.61 11.25 12.00
CA PHE A 105 11.03 11.78 10.70
C PHE A 105 12.51 11.51 10.40
N SER A 106 13.33 11.38 11.44
CA SER A 106 14.76 11.08 11.35
C SER A 106 15.08 9.58 11.17
N PHE A 107 14.06 8.72 11.07
CA PHE A 107 14.21 7.28 10.87
C PHE A 107 15.16 6.94 9.71
N SER A 108 15.95 5.89 9.92
CA SER A 108 16.92 5.31 8.99
C SER A 108 16.80 3.79 8.99
N ASP A 109 16.81 3.17 7.82
CA ASP A 109 16.69 1.71 7.65
C ASP A 109 18.03 0.99 7.52
N PHE A 110 19.16 1.71 7.52
CA PHE A 110 20.48 1.14 7.23
C PHE A 110 20.90 0.01 8.17
N ASP A 111 20.41 0.03 9.41
CA ASP A 111 20.71 -0.99 10.42
C ASP A 111 19.68 -2.13 10.43
N LEU A 112 18.65 -2.06 9.58
CA LEU A 112 17.57 -3.04 9.52
C LEU A 112 17.80 -4.07 8.42
N SER A 113 17.52 -5.32 8.74
CA SER A 113 17.43 -6.42 7.78
C SER A 113 16.18 -6.30 6.89
N ASP A 114 16.18 -7.02 5.77
CA ASP A 114 15.01 -7.12 4.90
C ASP A 114 13.77 -7.65 5.65
N THR A 115 13.96 -8.59 6.58
CA THR A 115 12.88 -9.13 7.39
C THR A 115 12.27 -8.04 8.29
N GLU A 116 13.11 -7.26 8.98
CA GLU A 116 12.66 -6.16 9.83
C GLU A 116 11.91 -5.09 9.03
N THR A 117 12.39 -4.72 7.83
CA THR A 117 11.65 -3.78 6.97
C THR A 117 10.28 -4.33 6.56
N THR A 118 10.16 -5.64 6.26
CA THR A 118 8.84 -6.23 5.95
C THR A 118 7.90 -6.26 7.15
N MET A 119 8.43 -6.56 8.34
CA MET A 119 7.65 -6.55 9.58
C MET A 119 7.23 -5.13 9.95
N ALA A 120 8.10 -4.14 9.76
CA ALA A 120 7.79 -2.72 9.92
C ALA A 120 6.65 -2.29 8.98
N THR A 121 6.66 -2.74 7.72
CA THR A 121 5.56 -2.46 6.79
C THR A 121 4.24 -3.05 7.29
N ILE A 122 4.22 -4.30 7.76
CA ILE A 122 3.02 -4.90 8.37
C ILE A 122 2.55 -4.04 9.54
N ARG A 123 3.48 -3.61 10.41
CA ARG A 123 3.18 -2.77 11.57
C ARG A 123 2.56 -1.43 11.16
N MET A 124 3.03 -0.79 10.10
CA MET A 124 2.44 0.46 9.59
C MET A 124 0.97 0.27 9.21
N PHE A 125 0.62 -0.83 8.53
CA PHE A 125 -0.77 -1.13 8.16
C PHE A 125 -1.66 -1.43 9.38
N VAL A 126 -1.12 -2.12 10.38
CA VAL A 126 -1.81 -2.39 11.65
C VAL A 126 -2.04 -1.10 12.43
N ASP A 127 -1.01 -0.28 12.62
CA ASP A 127 -1.09 0.96 13.40
C ASP A 127 -1.98 2.01 12.72
N LEU A 128 -2.10 2.00 11.39
CA LEU A 128 -3.08 2.81 10.66
C LEU A 128 -4.50 2.25 10.70
N ASN A 129 -4.74 1.12 11.37
CA ASN A 129 -6.01 0.40 11.44
C ASN A 129 -6.53 -0.12 10.09
N LEU A 130 -5.69 -0.17 9.05
CA LEU A 130 -6.12 -0.59 7.71
C LEU A 130 -6.54 -2.06 7.66
N VAL A 131 -5.85 -2.92 8.43
CA VAL A 131 -6.18 -4.36 8.51
C VAL A 131 -7.59 -4.56 9.05
N GLN A 132 -7.93 -3.85 10.12
CA GLN A 132 -9.24 -3.95 10.77
C GLN A 132 -10.33 -3.26 9.94
N ASN A 133 -10.09 -2.04 9.46
CA ASN A 133 -11.11 -1.25 8.76
C ASN A 133 -11.52 -1.91 7.44
N PHE A 134 -10.58 -2.56 6.75
CA PHE A 134 -10.82 -3.23 5.47
C PHE A 134 -10.88 -4.75 5.55
N GLN A 135 -10.96 -5.32 6.77
CA GLN A 135 -11.05 -6.77 6.99
C GLN A 135 -10.01 -7.58 6.20
N MET A 136 -8.77 -7.05 6.13
CA MET A 136 -7.71 -7.65 5.35
C MET A 136 -7.27 -8.97 5.99
N LYS A 137 -7.20 -10.03 5.19
CA LYS A 137 -6.60 -11.28 5.63
C LYS A 137 -5.11 -11.04 5.89
N TYR A 138 -4.66 -11.31 7.12
CA TYR A 138 -3.26 -11.13 7.52
C TYR A 138 -2.29 -11.88 6.59
N THR A 139 -2.62 -13.12 6.21
CA THR A 139 -1.82 -13.91 5.27
C THR A 139 -1.71 -13.25 3.89
N SER A 140 -2.79 -12.62 3.42
CA SER A 140 -2.78 -11.89 2.14
C SER A 140 -1.95 -10.62 2.21
N LEU A 141 -1.97 -9.90 3.33
CA LEU A 141 -1.10 -8.75 3.55
C LEU A 141 0.37 -9.15 3.53
N CYS A 142 0.74 -10.20 4.26
CA CYS A 142 2.11 -10.71 4.27
C CYS A 142 2.58 -11.15 2.88
N HIS A 143 1.75 -11.92 2.15
CA HIS A 143 2.07 -12.32 0.78
C HIS A 143 2.23 -11.12 -0.14
N TRP A 144 1.33 -10.14 -0.07
CA TRP A 144 1.38 -8.94 -0.90
C TRP A 144 2.67 -8.14 -0.64
N ILE A 145 3.03 -7.87 0.62
CA ILE A 145 4.28 -7.16 0.97
C ILE A 145 5.51 -7.90 0.45
N LEU A 146 5.57 -9.22 0.63
CA LEU A 146 6.69 -10.03 0.14
C LEU A 146 6.76 -10.04 -1.39
N SER A 147 5.61 -10.09 -2.08
CA SER A 147 5.52 -10.00 -3.53
C SER A 147 5.99 -8.64 -4.04
N VAL A 148 5.54 -7.54 -3.43
CA VAL A 148 6.01 -6.17 -3.74
C VAL A 148 7.53 -6.10 -3.59
N LYS A 149 8.06 -6.47 -2.42
CA LYS A 149 9.52 -6.48 -2.18
C LYS A 149 10.30 -7.30 -3.21
N LYS A 150 9.78 -8.48 -3.58
CA LYS A 150 10.43 -9.37 -4.56
C LYS A 150 10.51 -8.76 -5.97
N ASN A 151 9.55 -7.89 -6.32
CA ASN A 151 9.49 -7.24 -7.63
C ASN A 151 10.30 -5.93 -7.69
N TYR A 152 10.96 -5.54 -6.60
CA TYR A 152 12.05 -4.55 -6.65
C TYR A 152 13.37 -5.20 -7.05
N ARG A 153 14.13 -4.53 -7.91
CA ARG A 153 15.39 -5.04 -8.46
C ARG A 153 16.55 -4.77 -7.51
N LYS A 154 17.23 -5.83 -7.05
CA LYS A 154 18.37 -5.72 -6.13
C LYS A 154 19.63 -5.11 -6.75
N ASN A 155 19.74 -5.15 -8.07
CA ASN A 155 20.89 -4.62 -8.80
C ASN A 155 20.78 -3.12 -9.12
N VAL A 156 19.70 -2.46 -8.68
CA VAL A 156 19.49 -1.01 -8.82
C VAL A 156 19.96 -0.34 -7.53
N ALA A 157 20.88 0.61 -7.64
CA ALA A 157 21.59 1.18 -6.50
C ALA A 157 20.66 1.95 -5.55
N TYR A 158 19.74 2.77 -6.07
CA TYR A 158 18.85 3.62 -5.28
C TYR A 158 17.38 3.19 -5.36
N HIS A 159 16.79 3.11 -6.55
CA HIS A 159 15.36 2.79 -6.72
C HIS A 159 15.07 1.29 -6.54
N ASN A 160 15.24 0.82 -5.30
CA ASN A 160 15.03 -0.55 -4.85
C ASN A 160 14.05 -0.60 -3.65
N TRP A 161 13.87 -1.79 -3.05
CA TRP A 161 12.94 -1.98 -1.93
C TRP A 161 13.17 -1.01 -0.76
N ARG A 162 14.43 -0.65 -0.46
CA ARG A 162 14.74 0.24 0.66
C ARG A 162 14.21 1.65 0.41
N HIS A 163 14.30 2.13 -0.83
CA HIS A 163 13.70 3.41 -1.21
C HIS A 163 12.17 3.37 -1.02
N ALA A 164 11.48 2.37 -1.58
CA ALA A 164 10.04 2.22 -1.45
C ALA A 164 9.56 2.10 0.01
N PHE A 165 10.30 1.34 0.84
CA PHE A 165 10.05 1.22 2.26
C PHE A 165 10.19 2.57 2.99
N ASN A 166 11.25 3.34 2.74
CA ASN A 166 11.44 4.66 3.36
C ASN A 166 10.39 5.68 2.89
N THR A 167 9.96 5.61 1.63
CA THR A 167 8.86 6.41 1.09
C THR A 167 7.57 6.10 1.83
N ALA A 168 7.25 4.82 2.06
CA ALA A 168 6.09 4.39 2.84
C ALA A 168 6.21 4.76 4.33
N GLN A 169 7.40 4.63 4.93
CA GLN A 169 7.66 5.03 6.31
C GLN A 169 7.46 6.54 6.52
N THR A 170 7.88 7.35 5.55
CA THR A 170 7.67 8.80 5.60
C THR A 170 6.17 9.13 5.49
N MET A 171 5.43 8.48 4.60
CA MET A 171 3.98 8.62 4.51
C MET A 171 3.30 8.24 5.83
N PHE A 172 3.67 7.10 6.41
CA PHE A 172 3.18 6.67 7.73
C PHE A 172 3.46 7.73 8.81
N THR A 173 4.66 8.32 8.82
CA THR A 173 5.03 9.36 9.78
C THR A 173 4.22 10.65 9.57
N LEU A 174 3.99 11.06 8.32
CA LEU A 174 3.13 12.19 7.99
C LEU A 174 1.68 11.99 8.45
N LEU A 175 1.16 10.77 8.29
CA LEU A 175 -0.17 10.40 8.72
C LEU A 175 -0.28 10.41 10.26
N LYS A 176 0.69 9.80 10.96
CA LYS A 176 0.72 9.70 12.42
C LYS A 176 1.26 10.96 13.09
N SER A 177 2.57 11.16 13.09
CA SER A 177 3.25 12.27 13.74
C SER A 177 2.90 13.62 13.12
N GLY A 178 2.74 13.66 11.79
CA GLY A 178 2.28 14.86 11.06
C GLY A 178 0.78 15.16 11.20
N ARG A 179 0.02 14.28 11.87
CA ARG A 179 -1.43 14.37 12.15
C ARG A 179 -2.31 14.54 10.91
N LEU A 180 -1.85 14.09 9.74
CA LEU A 180 -2.62 14.17 8.51
C LEU A 180 -3.68 13.07 8.39
N GLN A 181 -3.56 11.97 9.15
CA GLN A 181 -4.56 10.89 9.15
C GLN A 181 -5.96 11.43 9.51
N ASN A 182 -6.07 12.39 10.42
CA ASN A 182 -7.35 12.96 10.86
C ASN A 182 -8.06 13.78 9.76
N LYS A 183 -7.37 14.10 8.67
CA LYS A 183 -7.89 14.93 7.56
C LYS A 183 -8.20 14.10 6.31
N LEU A 184 -7.74 12.85 6.27
CA LEU A 184 -7.91 11.91 5.17
C LEU A 184 -8.91 10.83 5.56
N ASN A 185 -9.67 10.31 4.59
CA ASN A 185 -10.49 9.15 4.82
C ASN A 185 -9.66 7.86 4.73
N ASP A 186 -10.18 6.76 5.26
CA ASP A 186 -9.43 5.50 5.34
C ASP A 186 -9.04 4.94 3.96
N LEU A 187 -9.85 5.18 2.91
CA LEU A 187 -9.55 4.73 1.55
C LEU A 187 -8.37 5.51 0.94
N GLU A 188 -8.26 6.81 1.22
CA GLU A 188 -7.13 7.63 0.80
C GLU A 188 -5.85 7.21 1.52
N VAL A 189 -5.95 6.94 2.83
CA VAL A 189 -4.82 6.43 3.61
C VAL A 189 -4.35 5.08 3.06
N LEU A 190 -5.29 4.17 2.77
CA LEU A 190 -5.01 2.89 2.15
C LEU A 190 -4.31 3.05 0.78
N ALA A 191 -4.86 3.90 -0.08
CA ALA A 191 -4.33 4.15 -1.42
C ALA A 191 -2.91 4.73 -1.37
N LEU A 192 -2.64 5.69 -0.49
CA LEU A 192 -1.33 6.30 -0.33
C LEU A 192 -0.28 5.29 0.19
N MET A 193 -0.64 4.45 1.16
CA MET A 193 0.27 3.40 1.66
C MET A 193 0.58 2.35 0.60
N ILE A 194 -0.40 1.96 -0.21
CA ILE A 194 -0.18 1.02 -1.33
C ILE A 194 0.68 1.68 -2.41
N ALA A 195 0.37 2.91 -2.79
CA ALA A 195 1.10 3.65 -3.82
C ALA A 195 2.57 3.86 -3.43
N THR A 196 2.86 4.31 -2.20
CA THR A 196 4.25 4.51 -1.73
C THR A 196 5.10 3.25 -1.78
N LEU A 197 4.53 2.08 -1.46
CA LEU A 197 5.22 0.80 -1.55
C LEU A 197 5.36 0.28 -2.99
N SER A 198 4.61 0.83 -3.95
CA SER A 198 4.49 0.28 -5.30
C SER A 198 5.00 1.21 -6.41
N HIS A 199 5.31 2.47 -6.09
CA HIS A 199 5.52 3.53 -7.08
C HIS A 199 6.72 3.32 -8.01
N ASP A 200 7.67 2.47 -7.62
CA ASP A 200 8.92 2.18 -8.35
C ASP A 200 9.08 0.68 -8.66
N LEU A 201 7.99 -0.10 -8.66
CA LEU A 201 8.04 -1.53 -8.93
C LEU A 201 8.68 -1.84 -10.29
N ASP A 202 9.62 -2.78 -10.33
CA ASP A 202 10.39 -3.11 -11.54
C ASP A 202 11.20 -1.92 -12.11
N HIS A 203 11.55 -0.90 -11.32
CA HIS A 203 12.46 0.16 -11.77
C HIS A 203 13.80 -0.41 -12.25
N ARG A 204 14.32 0.12 -13.37
CA ARG A 204 15.44 -0.49 -14.12
C ARG A 204 16.76 0.27 -14.03
N GLY A 205 16.83 1.27 -13.14
CA GLY A 205 17.99 2.13 -12.98
C GLY A 205 18.19 3.12 -14.13
N VAL A 206 17.13 3.42 -14.89
CA VAL A 206 17.16 4.36 -16.00
C VAL A 206 15.90 5.22 -16.02
N ASN A 207 16.05 6.49 -16.40
CA ASN A 207 14.92 7.43 -16.44
C ASN A 207 14.09 7.33 -17.74
N ASN A 208 12.95 8.04 -17.76
CA ASN A 208 12.04 8.12 -18.91
C ASN A 208 12.72 8.61 -20.21
N SER A 209 13.71 9.52 -20.13
CA SER A 209 14.43 10.02 -21.31
C SER A 209 15.27 8.94 -21.97
N TYR A 210 15.94 8.10 -21.17
CA TYR A 210 16.68 6.94 -21.66
C TYR A 210 15.76 5.98 -22.42
N ILE A 211 14.65 5.59 -21.79
CA ILE A 211 13.67 4.63 -22.32
C ILE A 211 13.13 5.07 -23.69
N GLN A 212 12.86 6.37 -23.85
CA GLN A 212 12.44 6.95 -25.13
C GLN A 212 13.55 6.90 -26.19
N ARG A 213 14.79 7.20 -25.81
CA ARG A 213 15.94 7.27 -26.74
C ARG A 213 16.47 5.90 -27.13
N SER A 214 16.29 4.89 -26.29
CA SER A 214 16.76 3.52 -26.53
C SER A 214 15.74 2.64 -27.28
N GLU A 215 14.65 3.22 -27.81
CA GLU A 215 13.55 2.51 -28.48
C GLU A 215 13.01 1.30 -27.70
N HIS A 216 13.01 1.40 -26.36
CA HIS A 216 12.61 0.29 -25.52
C HIS A 216 11.11 -0.03 -25.73
N PRO A 217 10.66 -1.31 -25.67
CA PRO A 217 9.26 -1.66 -25.90
C PRO A 217 8.25 -0.89 -25.02
N LEU A 218 8.66 -0.54 -23.79
CA LEU A 218 7.84 0.30 -22.90
C LEU A 218 7.54 1.69 -23.48
N ALA A 219 8.48 2.29 -24.23
CA ALA A 219 8.27 3.60 -24.87
C ALA A 219 7.20 3.55 -25.99
N GLN A 220 6.92 2.35 -26.53
CA GLN A 220 5.86 2.15 -27.52
C GLN A 220 4.48 1.98 -26.86
N LEU A 221 4.45 1.52 -25.60
CA LEU A 221 3.21 1.29 -24.85
C LEU A 221 2.65 2.58 -24.24
N TYR A 222 3.53 3.48 -23.77
CA TYR A 222 3.13 4.72 -23.11
C TYR A 222 3.87 5.95 -23.68
N CYS A 223 3.15 7.05 -23.85
CA CYS A 223 3.69 8.28 -24.47
C CYS A 223 4.36 9.25 -23.47
N HIS A 224 3.87 9.32 -22.23
CA HIS A 224 4.35 10.17 -21.15
C HIS A 224 4.37 9.38 -19.85
N SER A 225 5.24 9.77 -18.89
CA SER A 225 5.38 9.10 -17.58
C SER A 225 5.43 7.56 -17.74
N THR A 226 6.26 7.12 -18.69
CA THR A 226 6.26 5.75 -19.22
C THR A 226 6.58 4.74 -18.13
N MET A 227 7.56 5.05 -17.28
CA MET A 227 7.92 4.19 -16.16
C MET A 227 6.85 4.21 -15.07
N GLU A 228 6.25 5.36 -14.77
CA GLU A 228 5.22 5.47 -13.74
C GLU A 228 3.94 4.69 -14.09
N HIS A 229 3.55 4.69 -15.38
CA HIS A 229 2.47 3.80 -15.85
C HIS A 229 2.86 2.31 -15.72
N HIS A 230 4.09 1.95 -16.06
CA HIS A 230 4.59 0.57 -15.88
C HIS A 230 4.57 0.16 -14.40
N HIS A 231 4.98 1.04 -13.48
CA HIS A 231 4.94 0.79 -12.03
C HIS A 231 3.51 0.54 -11.53
N PHE A 232 2.54 1.33 -12.03
CA PHE A 232 1.12 1.11 -11.72
C PHE A 232 0.62 -0.24 -12.26
N ASP A 233 0.99 -0.63 -13.48
CA ASP A 233 0.59 -1.92 -14.04
C ASP A 233 1.22 -3.10 -13.28
N GLN A 234 2.46 -2.98 -12.80
CA GLN A 234 3.07 -3.95 -11.89
C GLN A 234 2.32 -4.02 -10.56
N CYS A 235 1.93 -2.88 -9.98
CA CYS A 235 1.13 -2.82 -8.76
C CYS A 235 -0.20 -3.57 -8.94
N LEU A 236 -0.92 -3.27 -10.03
CA LEU A 236 -2.21 -3.88 -10.33
C LEU A 236 -2.09 -5.39 -10.59
N MET A 237 -1.03 -5.84 -11.26
CA MET A 237 -0.73 -7.26 -11.46
C MET A 237 -0.56 -7.98 -10.12
N ILE A 238 0.21 -7.41 -9.19
CA ILE A 238 0.45 -8.01 -7.86
C ILE A 238 -0.85 -8.03 -7.05
N LEU A 239 -1.62 -6.93 -7.04
CA LEU A 239 -2.90 -6.85 -6.33
C LEU A 239 -3.93 -7.88 -6.81
N ASN A 240 -3.86 -8.30 -8.07
CA ASN A 240 -4.76 -9.31 -8.64
C ASN A 240 -4.21 -10.75 -8.54
N SER A 241 -2.94 -10.94 -8.17
CA SER A 241 -2.30 -12.25 -8.08
C SER A 241 -2.81 -13.06 -6.90
N SER A 242 -3.08 -14.37 -7.13
CA SER A 242 -3.61 -15.30 -6.11
C SER A 242 -2.89 -15.18 -4.77
N GLY A 243 -3.65 -14.94 -3.70
CA GLY A 243 -3.14 -14.82 -2.34
C GLY A 243 -2.68 -13.41 -1.95
N ASN A 244 -2.56 -12.46 -2.89
CA ASN A 244 -2.11 -11.08 -2.64
C ASN A 244 -3.26 -10.06 -2.62
N GLN A 245 -4.52 -10.50 -2.77
CA GLN A 245 -5.68 -9.62 -2.92
C GLN A 245 -6.08 -8.92 -1.61
N ILE A 246 -5.27 -7.97 -1.15
CA ILE A 246 -5.53 -7.20 0.10
C ILE A 246 -6.77 -6.29 0.01
N LEU A 247 -7.26 -6.01 -1.21
CA LEU A 247 -8.45 -5.18 -1.47
C LEU A 247 -9.73 -6.01 -1.67
N SER A 248 -9.71 -7.32 -1.44
CA SER A 248 -10.82 -8.22 -1.79
C SER A 248 -12.13 -7.97 -1.04
N ALA A 249 -12.05 -7.30 0.12
CA ALA A 249 -13.22 -6.99 0.95
C ALA A 249 -13.89 -5.66 0.59
N LEU A 250 -13.28 -4.84 -0.27
CA LEU A 250 -13.87 -3.59 -0.73
C LEU A 250 -15.08 -3.86 -1.63
N SER A 251 -16.06 -2.97 -1.58
CA SER A 251 -17.10 -2.92 -2.61
C SER A 251 -16.49 -2.54 -3.98
N LEU A 252 -17.23 -2.81 -5.06
CA LEU A 252 -16.74 -2.52 -6.41
C LEU A 252 -16.43 -1.02 -6.62
N ASP A 253 -17.21 -0.12 -6.02
CA ASP A 253 -17.03 1.32 -6.15
C ASP A 253 -15.82 1.80 -5.33
N GLU A 254 -15.65 1.29 -4.11
CA GLU A 254 -14.46 1.57 -3.29
C GLU A 254 -13.18 1.03 -3.94
N TYR A 255 -13.24 -0.17 -4.53
CA TYR A 255 -12.12 -0.77 -5.25
C TYR A 255 -11.70 0.11 -6.44
N LYS A 256 -12.66 0.54 -7.27
CA LYS A 256 -12.40 1.46 -8.40
C LYS A 256 -11.84 2.80 -7.95
N ALA A 257 -12.42 3.39 -6.89
CA ALA A 257 -11.94 4.65 -6.33
C ALA A 257 -10.50 4.51 -5.80
N THR A 258 -10.21 3.42 -5.08
CA THR A 258 -8.89 3.12 -4.52
C THR A 258 -7.85 2.96 -5.63
N LEU A 259 -8.14 2.18 -6.67
CA LEU A 259 -7.23 2.02 -7.81
C LEU A 259 -6.95 3.34 -8.53
N LYS A 260 -7.97 4.16 -8.73
CA LYS A 260 -7.80 5.50 -9.34
C LYS A 260 -6.92 6.41 -8.48
N MET A 261 -7.04 6.34 -7.16
CA MET A 261 -6.17 7.09 -6.25
C MET A 261 -4.73 6.57 -6.29
N ILE A 262 -4.53 5.25 -6.31
CA ILE A 262 -3.20 4.63 -6.45
C ILE A 262 -2.55 5.05 -7.76
N GLU A 263 -3.27 4.95 -8.89
CA GLU A 263 -2.79 5.37 -10.21
C GLU A 263 -2.30 6.81 -10.19
N ARG A 264 -3.15 7.74 -9.71
CA ARG A 264 -2.80 9.16 -9.62
C ARG A 264 -1.63 9.44 -8.69
N ALA A 265 -1.55 8.71 -7.58
CA ALA A 265 -0.47 8.82 -6.61
C ALA A 265 0.87 8.36 -7.19
N ILE A 266 0.90 7.25 -7.92
CA ILE A 266 2.10 6.75 -8.61
C ILE A 266 2.48 7.68 -9.76
N LEU A 267 1.55 8.08 -10.62
CA LEU A 267 1.84 9.05 -11.68
C LEU A 267 2.30 10.41 -11.14
N ALA A 268 2.01 10.74 -9.88
CA ALA A 268 2.47 11.98 -9.26
C ALA A 268 3.96 11.98 -8.88
N THR A 269 4.64 10.83 -8.87
CA THR A 269 6.09 10.75 -8.60
C THR A 269 6.93 11.22 -9.78
N ASP A 270 6.35 11.31 -10.99
CA ASP A 270 7.01 11.97 -12.12
C ASP A 270 7.19 13.47 -11.82
N LEU A 271 8.41 13.84 -11.44
CA LEU A 271 8.79 15.22 -11.14
C LEU A 271 8.58 16.17 -12.34
N ALA A 272 8.55 15.69 -13.58
CA ALA A 272 8.24 16.53 -14.74
C ALA A 272 6.81 17.06 -14.69
N LEU A 273 5.87 16.27 -14.15
CA LEU A 273 4.49 16.70 -13.91
C LEU A 273 4.37 17.64 -12.70
N TYR A 274 5.28 17.53 -11.72
CA TYR A 274 5.37 18.50 -10.64
C TYR A 274 5.92 19.86 -11.13
N MET A 275 6.96 19.82 -11.98
CA MET A 275 7.75 21.00 -12.39
C MET A 275 7.25 21.74 -13.63
N LYS A 276 6.19 21.31 -14.33
CA LYS A 276 5.85 21.83 -15.67
C LYS A 276 5.48 23.33 -15.69
N TYR A 277 6.52 24.16 -15.73
CA TYR A 277 6.60 25.55 -16.15
C TYR A 277 7.95 25.72 -16.88
N VAL A 278 8.01 25.31 -18.15
CA VAL A 278 9.09 25.73 -19.06
C VAL A 278 8.57 26.92 -19.86
N PRO A 279 9.11 28.14 -19.69
CA PRO A 279 8.55 29.36 -20.27
C PRO A 279 8.40 29.39 -21.81
N ASN A 280 8.94 28.40 -22.54
CA ASN A 280 9.03 28.40 -24.00
C ASN A 280 8.49 27.14 -24.71
N VAL A 281 7.82 26.22 -23.99
CA VAL A 281 7.16 25.07 -24.64
C VAL A 281 5.70 25.41 -24.89
N LYS A 282 5.34 25.69 -26.15
CA LYS A 282 3.94 25.86 -26.56
C LYS A 282 3.12 24.65 -26.09
N PRO A 283 2.10 24.81 -25.22
CA PRO A 283 1.25 23.71 -24.83
C PRO A 283 0.41 23.28 -26.04
N ARG A 284 0.70 22.09 -26.60
CA ARG A 284 -0.10 21.51 -27.70
C ARG A 284 -1.46 20.98 -27.23
N TRP A 285 -1.71 20.96 -25.92
CA TRP A 285 -2.93 20.44 -25.31
C TRP A 285 -3.54 21.46 -24.36
N LYS A 286 -4.57 22.17 -24.81
CA LYS A 286 -5.38 23.11 -24.00
C LYS A 286 -6.47 22.42 -23.16
N SER A 287 -6.69 21.11 -23.32
CA SER A 287 -7.73 20.36 -22.62
C SER A 287 -7.29 19.74 -21.29
N ASP A 288 -5.99 19.46 -21.10
CA ASP A 288 -5.45 18.85 -19.87
C ASP A 288 -4.70 19.86 -19.00
N TRP A 289 -5.35 20.97 -18.66
CA TRP A 289 -4.81 21.99 -17.77
C TRP A 289 -4.51 21.48 -16.34
N ARG A 290 -4.93 20.26 -15.99
CA ARG A 290 -4.84 19.68 -14.63
C ARG A 290 -3.43 19.23 -14.20
N ALA A 291 -2.48 19.14 -15.14
CA ALA A 291 -1.14 18.61 -14.87
C ALA A 291 -0.02 19.68 -14.81
N ALA A 292 -0.32 20.94 -15.08
CA ALA A 292 0.64 22.02 -14.99
C ALA A 292 0.46 22.76 -13.67
N GLU A 293 1.54 22.94 -12.90
CA GLU A 293 1.60 23.70 -11.63
C GLU A 293 1.08 23.04 -10.34
N ARG A 294 1.08 21.71 -10.18
CA ARG A 294 0.60 21.07 -8.92
C ARG A 294 1.25 21.64 -7.65
N GLY A 295 2.59 21.77 -7.64
CA GLY A 295 3.33 22.32 -6.49
C GLY A 295 3.05 23.79 -6.22
N ASN A 296 3.11 24.64 -7.26
CA ASN A 296 2.86 26.07 -7.13
C ASN A 296 1.39 26.38 -6.80
N HIS A 297 0.46 25.63 -7.38
CA HIS A 297 -0.97 25.84 -7.18
C HIS A 297 -1.37 25.49 -5.75
N LEU A 298 -0.96 24.32 -5.23
CA LEU A 298 -1.23 23.96 -3.85
C LEU A 298 -0.50 24.89 -2.86
N GLY A 299 0.75 25.26 -3.15
CA GLY A 299 1.48 26.27 -2.37
C GLY A 299 0.75 27.61 -2.28
N ARG A 300 0.15 28.07 -3.38
CA ARG A 300 -0.67 29.30 -3.40
C ARG A 300 -1.97 29.13 -2.62
N LEU A 301 -2.67 28.00 -2.78
CA LEU A 301 -3.89 27.72 -2.03
C LEU A 301 -3.63 27.71 -0.52
N THR A 302 -2.54 27.07 -0.08
CA THR A 302 -2.16 27.03 1.35
C THR A 302 -1.74 28.42 1.85
N LYS A 303 -0.84 29.13 1.16
CA LYS A 303 -0.38 30.48 1.57
C LYS A 303 -1.53 31.49 1.65
N ASN A 304 -2.53 31.38 0.78
CA ASN A 304 -3.69 32.28 0.75
C ASN A 304 -4.88 31.81 1.59
N SER A 305 -4.76 30.69 2.32
CA SER A 305 -5.87 30.08 3.09
C SER A 305 -7.10 29.76 2.23
N GLN A 306 -6.88 29.32 1.00
CA GLN A 306 -7.91 28.98 0.00
C GLN A 306 -8.09 27.46 -0.21
N PHE A 307 -7.33 26.64 0.51
CA PHE A 307 -7.50 25.19 0.46
C PHE A 307 -8.82 24.76 1.10
N VAL A 308 -9.62 23.97 0.38
CA VAL A 308 -10.94 23.47 0.81
C VAL A 308 -10.88 21.95 0.90
N TRP A 309 -11.23 21.37 2.06
CA TRP A 309 -11.07 19.93 2.33
C TRP A 309 -12.13 19.06 1.65
N GLU A 310 -13.29 19.64 1.36
CA GLU A 310 -14.42 19.00 0.72
C GLU A 310 -14.28 18.99 -0.82
N ASP A 311 -13.36 19.79 -1.36
CA ASP A 311 -13.10 19.86 -2.79
C ASP A 311 -12.17 18.72 -3.23
N GLU A 312 -12.71 17.79 -4.04
CA GLU A 312 -11.97 16.61 -4.50
C GLU A 312 -10.73 16.96 -5.33
N HIS A 313 -10.72 18.10 -6.04
CA HIS A 313 -9.54 18.53 -6.78
C HIS A 313 -8.42 18.97 -5.82
N HIS A 314 -8.76 19.73 -4.78
CA HIS A 314 -7.81 20.09 -3.73
C HIS A 314 -7.27 18.86 -2.98
N ARG A 315 -8.14 17.89 -2.67
CA ARG A 315 -7.72 16.62 -2.05
C ARG A 315 -6.78 15.82 -2.97
N ASP A 316 -7.07 15.76 -4.26
CA ASP A 316 -6.22 15.10 -5.25
C ASP A 316 -4.83 15.73 -5.32
N LEU A 317 -4.76 17.06 -5.35
CA LEU A 317 -3.50 17.81 -5.31
C LEU A 317 -2.72 17.54 -4.03
N LEU A 318 -3.40 17.49 -2.88
CA LEU A 318 -2.78 17.14 -1.61
C LEU A 318 -2.18 15.73 -1.66
N ARG A 319 -2.93 14.72 -2.11
CA ARG A 319 -2.45 13.34 -2.23
C ARG A 319 -1.23 13.26 -3.15
N SER A 320 -1.27 13.92 -4.31
CA SER A 320 -0.12 14.00 -5.22
C SER A 320 1.10 14.67 -4.57
N MET A 321 0.90 15.78 -3.85
CA MET A 321 2.00 16.47 -3.16
C MET A 321 2.59 15.62 -2.04
N LEU A 322 1.75 14.92 -1.25
CA LEU A 322 2.22 14.01 -0.20
C LEU A 322 3.07 12.88 -0.78
N MET A 323 2.67 12.32 -1.94
CA MET A 323 3.49 11.34 -2.66
C MET A 323 4.84 11.90 -3.05
N THR A 324 4.89 13.05 -3.72
CA THR A 324 6.15 13.70 -4.11
C THR A 324 7.03 14.00 -2.88
N ALA A 325 6.43 14.47 -1.78
CA ALA A 325 7.17 14.76 -0.54
C ALA A 325 7.74 13.51 0.13
N CYS A 326 7.04 12.38 0.06
CA CYS A 326 7.56 11.11 0.59
C CYS A 326 8.66 10.54 -0.28
N ASP A 327 8.51 10.60 -1.59
CA ASP A 327 9.46 10.10 -2.58
C ASP A 327 10.84 10.79 -2.42
N ILE A 328 10.85 12.13 -2.35
CA ILE A 328 12.09 12.89 -2.17
C ILE A 328 12.47 13.13 -0.70
N SER A 329 11.91 12.36 0.23
CA SER A 329 12.08 12.55 1.68
C SER A 329 13.49 12.33 2.20
N ALA A 330 14.33 11.59 1.45
CA ALA A 330 15.73 11.35 1.79
C ALA A 330 16.53 12.64 2.06
N ILE A 331 16.18 13.74 1.37
CA ILE A 331 16.83 15.05 1.54
C ILE A 331 16.56 15.69 2.90
N THR A 332 15.62 15.17 3.67
CA THR A 332 15.24 15.67 5.01
C THR A 332 15.89 14.88 6.15
N LYS A 333 16.50 13.73 5.84
CA LYS A 333 17.08 12.83 6.84
C LYS A 333 18.34 13.41 7.48
N PRO A 334 18.77 12.93 8.66
CA PRO A 334 20.04 13.36 9.26
C PRO A 334 21.21 13.26 8.28
N TRP A 335 22.16 14.19 8.38
CA TRP A 335 23.26 14.32 7.42
C TRP A 335 24.01 13.01 7.08
N PRO A 336 24.36 12.12 8.03
CA PRO A 336 25.02 10.86 7.69
C PRO A 336 24.17 9.96 6.79
N VAL A 337 22.85 9.98 6.99
CA VAL A 337 21.90 9.22 6.20
C VAL A 337 21.75 9.85 4.82
N GLN A 338 21.52 11.17 4.78
CA GLN A 338 21.36 11.91 3.53
C GLN A 338 22.59 11.77 2.63
N LYS A 339 23.80 11.89 3.17
CA LYS A 339 25.05 11.78 2.40
C LYS A 339 25.14 10.42 1.70
N ARG A 340 24.88 9.34 2.45
CA ARG A 340 24.90 7.97 1.92
C ARG A 340 23.82 7.75 0.87
N VAL A 341 22.62 8.30 1.05
CA VAL A 341 21.57 8.21 0.04
C VAL A 341 21.94 8.98 -1.23
N ALA A 342 22.52 10.18 -1.10
CA ALA A 342 22.99 10.95 -2.25
C ALA A 342 24.10 10.24 -3.04
N GLU A 343 24.96 9.46 -2.36
CA GLU A 343 25.95 8.59 -3.01
C GLU A 343 25.29 7.45 -3.81
N LEU A 344 24.22 6.83 -3.30
CA LEU A 344 23.47 5.81 -4.02
C LEU A 344 22.80 6.38 -5.27
N VAL A 345 22.16 7.55 -5.15
CA VAL A 345 21.54 8.26 -6.29
C VAL A 345 22.59 8.64 -7.34
N ALA A 346 23.74 9.17 -6.91
CA ALA A 346 24.83 9.52 -7.81
C ALA A 346 25.39 8.29 -8.53
N THR A 347 25.60 7.18 -7.80
CA THR A 347 26.02 5.89 -8.39
C THR A 347 25.05 5.46 -9.49
N GLU A 348 23.74 5.50 -9.24
CA GLU A 348 22.75 5.11 -10.24
C GLU A 348 22.76 6.02 -11.47
N PHE A 349 22.84 7.35 -11.29
CA PHE A 349 22.95 8.27 -12.40
C PHE A 349 24.24 8.09 -13.21
N PHE A 350 25.35 7.76 -12.56
CA PHE A 350 26.61 7.47 -13.22
C PHE A 350 26.60 6.14 -13.98
N GLU A 351 25.89 5.13 -13.47
CA GLU A 351 25.67 3.87 -14.18
C GLU A 351 24.81 4.09 -15.43
N GLN A 352 23.75 4.91 -15.33
CA GLN A 352 22.97 5.32 -16.49
C GLN A 352 23.82 6.13 -17.49
N GLY A 353 24.62 7.09 -17.05
CA GLY A 353 25.46 7.91 -17.94
C GLY A 353 26.48 7.08 -18.72
N ASP A 354 27.10 6.09 -18.07
CA ASP A 354 27.97 5.12 -18.75
C ASP A 354 27.21 4.27 -19.78
N LYS A 355 25.95 3.95 -19.49
CA LYS A 355 25.08 3.22 -20.40
C LYS A 355 24.72 4.06 -21.62
N GLU A 356 24.35 5.32 -21.44
CA GLU A 356 24.10 6.27 -22.53
C GLU A 356 25.31 6.45 -23.43
N ARG A 357 26.50 6.56 -22.85
CA ARG A 357 27.75 6.67 -23.62
C ARG A 357 28.02 5.41 -24.46
N ARG A 358 27.81 4.22 -23.89
CA ARG A 358 28.09 2.93 -24.55
C ARG A 358 27.04 2.52 -25.58
N GLU A 359 25.76 2.70 -25.26
CA GLU A 359 24.64 2.18 -26.06
C GLU A 359 24.09 3.23 -27.04
N LEU A 360 24.10 4.52 -26.68
CA LEU A 360 23.51 5.60 -27.47
C LEU A 360 24.56 6.51 -28.12
N ASN A 361 25.85 6.34 -27.82
CA ASN A 361 26.95 7.19 -28.28
C ASN A 361 26.72 8.69 -28.02
N VAL A 362 26.14 9.04 -26.86
CA VAL A 362 25.90 10.43 -26.44
C VAL A 362 26.66 10.74 -25.17
N GLU A 363 27.18 11.97 -25.08
CA GLU A 363 27.81 12.46 -23.88
C GLU A 363 26.74 12.74 -22.79
N PRO A 364 26.83 12.09 -21.62
CA PRO A 364 25.84 12.29 -20.56
C PRO A 364 25.89 13.72 -20.02
N ILE A 365 24.73 14.21 -19.57
CA ILE A 365 24.63 15.49 -18.86
C ILE A 365 25.50 15.48 -17.59
N ASP A 366 25.87 16.66 -17.10
CA ASP A 366 26.79 16.80 -15.96
C ASP A 366 26.36 15.98 -14.73
N LEU A 367 25.05 15.87 -14.47
CA LEU A 367 24.49 15.09 -13.37
C LEU A 367 24.78 13.57 -13.47
N MET A 368 24.88 13.04 -14.69
CA MET A 368 25.11 11.63 -14.98
C MET A 368 26.57 11.34 -15.38
N ASN A 369 27.42 12.37 -15.44
CA ASN A 369 28.82 12.20 -15.79
C ASN A 369 29.66 12.03 -14.52
N ARG A 370 30.17 10.81 -14.31
CA ARG A 370 31.04 10.47 -13.16
C ARG A 370 32.32 11.30 -13.06
N GLU A 371 32.79 11.87 -14.17
CA GLU A 371 33.96 12.76 -14.19
C GLU A 371 33.68 14.12 -13.55
N LYS A 372 32.39 14.47 -13.39
CA LYS A 372 31.92 15.72 -12.78
C LYS A 372 31.37 15.53 -11.37
N ARG A 373 31.88 14.53 -10.64
CA ARG A 373 31.47 14.21 -9.26
C ARG A 373 31.64 15.38 -8.30
N ASP A 374 32.63 16.25 -8.55
CA ASP A 374 32.89 17.49 -7.83
C ASP A 374 31.71 18.48 -7.87
N LYS A 375 30.83 18.37 -8.88
CA LYS A 375 29.64 19.22 -9.01
C LYS A 375 28.41 18.71 -8.25
N ILE A 376 28.45 17.49 -7.68
CA ILE A 376 27.31 16.94 -6.92
C ILE A 376 26.82 17.91 -5.83
N PRO A 377 27.70 18.52 -5.00
CA PRO A 377 27.23 19.44 -3.96
C PRO A 377 26.42 20.63 -4.48
N SER A 378 26.87 21.30 -5.55
CA SER A 378 26.15 22.45 -6.12
C SER A 378 24.85 22.04 -6.80
N MET A 379 24.81 20.84 -7.41
CA MET A 379 23.58 20.26 -7.96
C MET A 379 22.56 19.94 -6.86
N GLN A 380 23.00 19.40 -5.71
CA GLN A 380 22.12 19.14 -4.57
C GLN A 380 21.53 20.44 -3.99
N VAL A 381 22.34 21.50 -3.86
CA VAL A 381 21.82 22.83 -3.46
C VAL A 381 20.75 23.30 -4.44
N SER A 382 21.02 23.20 -5.74
CA SER A 382 20.09 23.64 -6.79
C SER A 382 18.78 22.84 -6.77
N PHE A 383 18.86 21.52 -6.55
CA PHE A 383 17.69 20.65 -6.40
C PHE A 383 16.84 21.03 -5.18
N ILE A 384 17.48 21.27 -4.04
CA ILE A 384 16.79 21.70 -2.81
C ILE A 384 16.08 23.05 -3.02
N ASP A 385 16.75 24.00 -3.66
CA ASP A 385 16.20 25.34 -3.91
C ASP A 385 15.03 25.30 -4.90
N ALA A 386 15.17 24.54 -5.98
CA ALA A 386 14.17 24.50 -7.04
C ALA A 386 12.90 23.75 -6.66
N ILE A 387 13.01 22.70 -5.84
CA ILE A 387 11.92 21.74 -5.62
C ILE A 387 11.59 21.57 -4.14
N CYS A 388 12.57 21.13 -3.34
CA CYS A 388 12.32 20.63 -1.99
C CYS A 388 11.85 21.73 -1.03
N THR A 389 12.46 22.91 -1.10
CA THR A 389 12.17 24.00 -0.16
C THR A 389 10.70 24.40 -0.23
N GLN A 390 10.18 24.69 -1.43
CA GLN A 390 8.79 25.10 -1.59
C GLN A 390 7.80 23.97 -1.23
N LEU A 391 8.17 22.72 -1.50
CA LEU A 391 7.38 21.55 -1.16
C LEU A 391 7.20 21.41 0.36
N TYR A 392 8.29 21.43 1.11
CA TYR A 392 8.25 21.24 2.56
C TYR A 392 7.75 22.49 3.31
N GLU A 393 7.92 23.69 2.76
CA GLU A 393 7.23 24.89 3.26
C GLU A 393 5.72 24.76 3.15
N THR A 394 5.21 24.28 2.01
CA THR A 394 3.78 24.09 1.81
C THR A 394 3.24 23.05 2.79
N LEU A 395 3.96 21.94 2.97
CA LEU A 395 3.56 20.88 3.88
C LEU A 395 3.57 21.34 5.36
N SER A 396 4.59 22.08 5.79
CA SER A 396 4.66 22.70 7.11
C SER A 396 3.54 23.73 7.32
N GLY A 397 3.19 24.49 6.28
CA GLY A 397 2.04 25.40 6.31
C GLY A 397 0.68 24.69 6.44
N MET A 398 0.56 23.43 5.99
CA MET A 398 -0.67 22.64 6.13
C MET A 398 -0.79 21.94 7.50
N SER A 399 0.35 21.59 8.10
CA SER A 399 0.45 21.02 9.44
C SER A 399 1.78 21.39 10.06
N GLU A 400 1.76 22.13 11.16
CA GLU A 400 2.96 22.52 11.92
C GLU A 400 3.79 21.30 12.35
N TYR A 401 3.15 20.15 12.55
CA TYR A 401 3.79 18.89 12.93
C TYR A 401 4.68 18.30 11.82
N CYS A 402 4.57 18.80 10.58
CA CYS A 402 5.43 18.41 9.45
C CYS A 402 6.69 19.28 9.33
N SER A 403 6.86 20.31 10.17
CA SER A 403 8.03 21.21 10.16
C SER A 403 9.39 20.49 10.28
N PRO A 404 9.54 19.34 10.97
CA PRO A 404 10.81 18.62 10.99
C PRO A 404 11.37 18.26 9.60
N LEU A 405 10.50 18.02 8.60
CA LEU A 405 10.94 17.78 7.21
C LEU A 405 11.57 19.02 6.58
N LEU A 406 10.95 20.19 6.77
CA LEU A 406 11.48 21.48 6.29
C LEU A 406 12.80 21.82 6.98
N GLU A 407 12.87 21.66 8.30
CA GLU A 407 14.10 21.90 9.06
C GLU A 407 15.24 20.97 8.63
N GLY A 408 14.95 19.68 8.43
CA GLY A 408 15.92 18.70 7.93
C GLY A 408 16.44 19.09 6.55
N CYS A 409 15.54 19.47 5.64
CA CYS A 409 15.88 19.96 4.31
C CYS A 409 16.79 21.20 4.35
N GLN A 410 16.45 22.19 5.18
CA GLN A 410 17.25 23.42 5.35
C GLN A 410 18.63 23.13 5.96
N LYS A 411 18.72 22.23 6.95
CA LYS A 411 20.01 21.81 7.54
C LYS A 411 20.90 21.14 6.49
N ASN A 412 20.35 20.23 5.68
CA ASN A 412 21.10 19.55 4.62
C ASN A 412 21.50 20.51 3.51
N ARG A 413 20.64 21.47 3.15
CA ARG A 413 20.99 22.55 2.20
C ARG A 413 22.25 23.29 2.63
N GLN A 414 22.36 23.66 3.91
CA GLN A 414 23.55 24.35 4.41
C GLN A 414 24.79 23.47 4.36
N ARG A 415 24.67 22.18 4.69
CA ARG A 415 25.78 21.21 4.58
C ARG A 415 26.28 21.08 3.13
N TRP A 416 25.35 20.94 2.18
CA TRP A 416 25.67 20.89 0.77
C TRP A 416 26.31 22.17 0.25
N LYS A 417 25.83 23.33 0.72
CA LYS A 417 26.42 24.62 0.37
C LYS A 417 27.86 24.73 0.85
N CYS A 418 28.15 24.35 2.10
CA CYS A 418 29.53 24.33 2.59
C CYS A 418 30.43 23.42 1.74
N LEU A 419 29.96 22.22 1.39
CA LEU A 419 30.71 21.31 0.52
C LEU A 419 30.93 21.87 -0.89
N ALA A 420 29.94 22.56 -1.46
CA ALA A 420 30.08 23.20 -2.75
C ALA A 420 31.18 24.29 -2.71
N GLU A 421 31.18 25.13 -1.68
CA GLU A 421 32.20 26.16 -1.49
C GLU A 421 33.61 25.58 -1.24
N GLU A 422 33.71 24.43 -0.56
CA GLU A 422 34.98 23.71 -0.36
C GLU A 422 35.51 23.10 -1.66
N CYS A 423 34.63 22.55 -2.51
CA CYS A 423 34.98 22.04 -3.84
C CYS A 423 35.46 23.19 -4.76
N GLU A 424 34.79 24.33 -4.75
CA GLU A 424 35.19 25.52 -5.54
C GLU A 424 36.58 26.06 -5.13
N LYS A 425 36.92 25.97 -3.84
CA LYS A 425 38.23 26.40 -3.31
C LYS A 425 39.35 25.38 -3.52
N GLY A 426 39.04 24.18 -4.05
CA GLY A 426 40.02 23.09 -4.19
C GLY A 426 40.53 22.52 -2.87
N LEU A 427 39.81 22.79 -1.76
CA LEU A 427 40.19 22.39 -0.39
C LEU A 427 39.48 21.13 0.10
N GLY A 428 38.42 20.70 -0.59
CA GLY A 428 37.70 19.48 -0.27
C GLY A 428 38.43 18.24 -0.78
N ASN A 429 38.64 17.26 0.10
CA ASN A 429 38.73 15.87 -0.34
C ASN A 429 37.36 15.55 -0.97
N GLY A 430 37.27 15.67 -2.30
CA GLY A 430 36.00 15.68 -3.04
C GLY A 430 35.06 14.57 -2.58
N PHE A 431 33.75 14.87 -2.57
CA PHE A 431 32.63 14.02 -2.14
C PHE A 431 33.04 12.55 -2.02
N MET A 432 33.60 12.12 -0.87
CA MET A 432 34.21 10.79 -0.75
C MET A 432 33.17 9.79 -0.30
#